data_AF-A0A094DF89-F1
#
_entry.id   AF-A0A094DF89-F1
#
_cell.length_a   1.000
_cell.length_b   1.000
_cell.length_c   1.000
_cell.angle_alpha   90.00
_cell.angle_beta   90.00
_cell.angle_gamma   90.00
#
_symmetry.space_group_name_H-M   'P 1'
#
loop_
_entity.id
_entity.type
_entity.pdbx_description
1 polymer ?
#
loop_
_entity_poly.entity_id
_entity_poly.type
_entity_poly.pdbx_seq_one_letter_code
_entity_poly.pdbx_strand_id
1 'polypeptide(L)'
;MSSIKDAVKLEVQGPHKEDEDGHKETLLSQLQTAQKEIQSLKIDVSAPSDTEWKLMGAHFNNIKNLEVESGWDEELNDALIPTHWPIERLLISSSCGEVFRSPFVLEGRVKHLILLLTSGLRFEGPTSEELRLSSKDAFARGEEEANYVTVREGTPEEKKIEIVYMPTLAADWLRNKYTNPDSASDAETPVPERVNTETLEVLENDALDTFTRLTMALPFIVDNLKTLNLRSSNGHDFHQTSKEMFQQILPQLPGLKTFVFTVGDIFDEADFLPLFYQQFPPNISTLRFRGPISLARSEYWAKWVEAFANPEYLPNLKKLSFVLDLAYAGEDEKDVGRKRRPTGEELREGKKACRQLLNGLGNREVVVEAFHDEWADYSVSFDKVDERWEEIGDEQ
;
A
#
# COMPACT_ATOMS: atom_id res chain seq x y z
N MET A 1 2.73 -3.56 17.96
CA MET A 1 1.84 -2.38 18.13
C MET A 1 0.98 -2.45 19.40
N SER A 2 0.48 -1.33 19.94
CA SER A 2 -0.54 -1.29 21.01
C SER A 2 -1.81 -2.01 20.54
N SER A 3 -2.31 -2.94 21.36
CA SER A 3 -3.35 -3.91 21.02
C SER A 3 -4.68 -3.25 20.58
N ILE A 4 -5.04 -3.42 19.30
CA ILE A 4 -6.38 -3.15 18.72
C ILE A 4 -7.48 -4.02 19.35
N LYS A 5 -7.13 -5.01 20.20
CA LYS A 5 -8.10 -5.95 20.80
C LYS A 5 -9.17 -5.27 21.65
N ASP A 6 -8.97 -4.02 22.04
CA ASP A 6 -9.91 -3.22 22.85
C ASP A 6 -10.64 -2.14 22.01
N ALA A 7 -10.54 -2.16 20.68
CA ALA A 7 -11.23 -1.21 19.82
C ALA A 7 -12.74 -1.43 19.86
N VAL A 8 -13.51 -0.35 19.99
CA VAL A 8 -14.95 -0.40 19.74
C VAL A 8 -15.15 -0.55 18.25
N LYS A 9 -15.94 -1.55 17.87
CA LYS A 9 -16.32 -1.80 16.48
C LYS A 9 -17.70 -1.19 16.22
N LEU A 10 -17.83 -0.44 15.14
CA LEU A 10 -19.11 0.03 14.60
C LEU A 10 -19.28 -0.49 13.18
N GLU A 11 -20.50 -0.88 12.85
CA GLU A 11 -20.90 -1.25 11.50
C GLU A 11 -21.72 -0.10 10.92
N VAL A 12 -21.22 0.52 9.85
CA VAL A 12 -21.86 1.64 9.17
C VAL A 12 -22.47 1.16 7.85
N GLN A 13 -23.46 1.90 7.35
CA GLN A 13 -24.17 1.56 6.12
C GLN A 13 -23.61 2.29 4.89
N GLY A 14 -22.92 3.40 5.10
CA GLY A 14 -22.18 4.13 4.08
C GLY A 14 -23.00 5.09 3.22
N PRO A 15 -22.34 5.83 2.31
CA PRO A 15 -22.96 6.93 1.55
C PRO A 15 -24.14 6.49 0.69
N HIS A 16 -24.07 5.31 0.07
CA HIS A 16 -25.11 4.81 -0.83
C HIS A 16 -26.47 4.57 -0.16
N LYS A 17 -26.49 4.41 1.16
CA LYS A 17 -27.71 4.13 1.93
C LYS A 17 -28.19 5.33 2.74
N GLU A 18 -27.57 6.49 2.56
CA GLU A 18 -27.87 7.67 3.37
C GLU A 18 -29.33 8.14 3.25
N ASP A 19 -29.94 7.94 2.08
CA ASP A 19 -31.33 8.27 1.80
C ASP A 19 -32.33 7.15 2.20
N GLU A 20 -31.85 6.00 2.69
CA GLU A 20 -32.72 4.89 3.11
C GLU A 20 -33.37 5.17 4.48
N ASP A 21 -34.65 4.80 4.62
CA ASP A 21 -35.38 4.88 5.89
C ASP A 21 -34.65 4.04 6.97
N GLY A 22 -34.30 4.65 8.09
CA GLY A 22 -33.65 3.96 9.21
C GLY A 22 -32.12 3.99 9.21
N HIS A 23 -31.47 4.62 8.21
CA HIS A 23 -30.01 4.76 8.12
C HIS A 23 -29.40 5.30 9.41
N LYS A 24 -29.95 6.42 9.88
CA LYS A 24 -29.52 7.10 11.10
C LYS A 24 -29.80 6.27 12.36
N GLU A 25 -30.98 5.67 12.44
CA GLU A 25 -31.45 4.91 13.60
C GLU A 25 -30.56 3.69 13.87
N THR A 26 -30.08 3.04 12.81
CA THR A 26 -29.17 1.89 12.89
C THR A 26 -27.88 2.24 13.62
N LEU A 27 -27.19 3.30 13.21
CA LEU A 27 -25.96 3.73 13.88
C LEU A 27 -26.22 4.26 15.29
N LEU A 28 -27.30 5.03 15.50
CA LEU A 28 -27.65 5.54 16.82
C LEU A 28 -27.87 4.43 17.85
N SER A 29 -28.47 3.30 17.44
CA SER A 29 -28.68 2.15 18.33
C SER A 29 -27.35 1.56 18.84
N GLN A 30 -26.33 1.49 17.97
CA GLN A 30 -24.99 1.05 18.35
C GLN A 30 -24.34 2.06 19.30
N LEU A 31 -24.38 3.36 18.95
CA LEU A 31 -23.78 4.43 19.75
C LEU A 31 -24.37 4.54 21.16
N GLN A 32 -25.67 4.27 21.34
CA GLN A 32 -26.30 4.26 22.67
C GLN A 32 -25.67 3.25 23.64
N THR A 33 -25.16 2.14 23.10
CA THR A 33 -24.52 1.08 23.90
C THR A 33 -22.99 1.24 23.97
N ALA A 34 -22.40 2.00 23.04
CA ALA A 34 -20.98 2.23 22.98
C ALA A 34 -20.49 3.20 24.07
N GLN A 35 -19.38 2.85 24.72
CA GLN A 35 -18.71 3.75 25.66
C GLN A 35 -18.19 4.98 24.92
N LYS A 36 -18.44 6.18 25.47
CA LYS A 36 -18.01 7.45 24.86
C LYS A 36 -16.50 7.70 24.98
N GLU A 37 -15.92 7.27 26.11
CA GLU A 37 -14.52 7.49 26.45
C GLU A 37 -13.65 6.34 25.95
N ILE A 38 -13.46 6.29 24.64
CA ILE A 38 -12.60 5.32 23.97
C ILE A 38 -11.50 6.02 23.18
N GLN A 39 -10.42 5.29 22.90
CA GLN A 39 -9.29 5.80 22.12
C GLN A 39 -9.08 5.06 20.80
N SER A 40 -9.72 3.90 20.63
CA SER A 40 -9.58 3.08 19.43
C SER A 40 -10.96 2.76 18.87
N LEU A 41 -11.20 3.19 17.63
CA LEU A 41 -12.44 2.98 16.90
C LEU A 41 -12.13 2.22 15.61
N LYS A 42 -12.84 1.12 15.39
CA LYS A 42 -12.85 0.39 14.12
C LYS A 42 -14.22 0.55 13.46
N ILE A 43 -14.22 1.05 12.25
CA ILE A 43 -15.38 1.14 11.37
C ILE A 43 -15.23 0.01 10.37
N ASP A 44 -16.25 -0.83 10.29
CA ASP A 44 -16.25 -2.04 9.46
C ASP A 44 -17.39 -2.02 8.45
N VAL A 45 -17.30 -2.91 7.46
CA VAL A 45 -18.28 -3.15 6.38
C VAL A 45 -18.32 -2.10 5.27
N SER A 46 -18.23 -0.80 5.58
CA SER A 46 -18.26 0.27 4.58
C SER A 46 -17.60 1.55 5.13
N ALA A 47 -17.24 2.47 4.24
CA ALA A 47 -16.88 3.82 4.66
C ALA A 47 -18.12 4.59 5.17
N PRO A 48 -18.02 5.45 6.19
CA PRO A 48 -19.20 6.16 6.70
C PRO A 48 -19.76 7.20 5.73
N SER A 49 -21.09 7.39 5.76
CA SER A 49 -21.74 8.55 5.15
C SER A 49 -21.46 9.85 5.90
N ASP A 50 -21.80 10.99 5.30
CA ASP A 50 -21.68 12.30 5.95
C ASP A 50 -22.47 12.38 7.26
N THR A 51 -23.68 11.82 7.28
CA THR A 51 -24.51 11.71 8.47
C THR A 51 -23.86 10.83 9.53
N GLU A 52 -23.28 9.69 9.15
CA GLU A 52 -22.63 8.77 10.09
C GLU A 52 -21.38 9.40 10.72
N TRP A 53 -20.55 10.09 9.92
CA TRP A 53 -19.42 10.87 10.44
C TRP A 53 -19.85 11.91 11.48
N LYS A 54 -20.92 12.66 11.20
CA LYS A 54 -21.47 13.67 12.12
C LYS A 54 -21.95 13.02 13.43
N LEU A 55 -22.62 11.87 13.37
CA LEU A 55 -23.12 11.17 14.54
C LEU A 55 -21.99 10.63 15.42
N MET A 56 -21.00 9.96 14.82
CA MET A 56 -19.84 9.46 15.54
C MET A 56 -19.03 10.62 16.14
N GLY A 57 -18.81 11.68 15.36
CA GLY A 57 -18.10 12.88 15.82
C GLY A 57 -18.78 13.55 17.01
N ALA A 58 -20.11 13.57 17.07
CA ALA A 58 -20.84 14.11 18.20
C ALA A 58 -20.81 13.19 19.45
N HIS A 59 -20.57 11.89 19.28
CA HIS A 59 -20.59 10.91 20.36
C HIS A 59 -19.22 10.69 21.00
N PHE A 60 -18.16 10.56 20.20
CA PHE A 60 -16.80 10.33 20.67
C PHE A 60 -15.96 11.62 20.66
N ASN A 61 -15.07 11.76 21.65
CA ASN A 61 -14.26 12.97 21.81
C ASN A 61 -12.74 12.75 21.78
N ASN A 62 -12.27 11.50 21.86
CA ASN A 62 -10.85 11.21 22.13
C ASN A 62 -10.30 10.03 21.30
N ILE A 63 -10.80 9.87 20.06
CA ILE A 63 -10.30 8.83 19.17
C ILE A 63 -8.86 9.14 18.75
N LYS A 64 -7.94 8.23 19.07
CA LYS A 64 -6.52 8.30 18.74
C LYS A 64 -6.12 7.30 17.66
N ASN A 65 -6.77 6.14 17.63
CA ASN A 65 -6.56 5.10 16.64
C ASN A 65 -7.87 4.92 15.88
N LEU A 66 -7.86 5.22 14.59
CA LEU A 66 -9.00 5.04 13.70
C LEU A 66 -8.66 4.00 12.63
N GLU A 67 -9.50 2.99 12.48
CA GLU A 67 -9.48 2.05 11.37
C GLU A 67 -10.77 2.18 10.58
N VAL A 68 -10.68 2.38 9.27
CA VAL A 68 -11.82 2.48 8.35
C VAL A 68 -11.65 1.45 7.25
N GLU A 69 -12.62 0.54 7.15
CA GLU A 69 -12.73 -0.46 6.10
C GLU A 69 -13.80 -0.03 5.10
N SER A 70 -13.39 0.22 3.85
CA SER A 70 -14.30 0.63 2.77
C SER A 70 -15.23 -0.49 2.28
N GLY A 71 -14.89 -1.75 2.56
CA GLY A 71 -15.70 -2.90 2.16
C GLY A 71 -15.83 -3.05 0.65
N TRP A 72 -16.92 -3.67 0.22
CA TRP A 72 -17.17 -4.00 -1.20
C TRP A 72 -17.46 -2.79 -2.09
N ASP A 73 -17.90 -1.68 -1.50
CA ASP A 73 -18.20 -0.46 -2.26
C ASP A 73 -16.90 0.27 -2.64
N GLU A 74 -15.79 -0.02 -1.95
CA GLU A 74 -14.45 0.54 -2.17
C GLU A 74 -14.38 2.08 -2.06
N GLU A 75 -15.47 2.73 -1.65
CA GLU A 75 -15.55 4.18 -1.41
C GLU A 75 -14.77 4.59 -0.15
N LEU A 76 -14.16 5.78 -0.16
CA LEU A 76 -13.33 6.25 0.95
C LEU A 76 -14.06 7.21 1.91
N ASN A 77 -14.81 8.18 1.36
CA ASN A 77 -15.47 9.29 2.07
C ASN A 77 -14.74 9.81 3.34
N ASP A 78 -13.45 10.13 3.25
CA ASP A 78 -12.60 10.48 4.40
C ASP A 78 -12.50 11.98 4.68
N ALA A 79 -13.12 12.82 3.86
CA ALA A 79 -13.08 14.28 3.99
C ALA A 79 -13.73 14.80 5.29
N LEU A 80 -14.67 14.04 5.86
CA LEU A 80 -15.46 14.43 7.03
C LEU A 80 -15.08 13.70 8.32
N ILE A 81 -13.90 13.07 8.37
CA ILE A 81 -13.37 12.53 9.63
C ILE A 81 -13.36 13.67 10.67
N PRO A 82 -13.99 13.50 11.85
CA PRO A 82 -14.18 14.58 12.81
C PRO A 82 -12.86 15.21 13.28
N THR A 83 -12.66 16.48 12.98
CA THR A 83 -11.36 17.18 13.15
C THR A 83 -10.99 17.47 14.60
N HIS A 84 -11.92 17.35 15.56
CA HIS A 84 -11.65 17.46 16.99
C HIS A 84 -11.05 16.18 17.59
N TRP A 85 -11.05 15.06 16.86
CA TRP A 85 -10.42 13.84 17.33
C TRP A 85 -8.89 13.94 17.27
N PRO A 86 -8.16 13.56 18.33
CA PRO A 86 -6.70 13.59 18.35
C PRO A 86 -6.10 12.34 17.69
N ILE A 87 -6.39 12.10 16.41
CA ILE A 87 -5.94 10.91 15.69
C ILE A 87 -4.42 10.89 15.57
N GLU A 88 -3.79 9.87 16.15
CA GLU A 88 -2.36 9.59 16.06
C GLU A 88 -2.07 8.47 15.04
N ARG A 89 -2.96 7.48 14.93
CA ARG A 89 -2.87 6.37 13.97
C ARG A 89 -4.13 6.28 13.12
N LEU A 90 -3.97 6.31 11.81
CA LEU A 90 -5.04 6.16 10.82
C LEU A 90 -4.75 4.97 9.92
N LEU A 91 -5.69 4.03 9.88
CA LEU A 91 -5.71 2.91 8.94
C LEU A 91 -6.91 3.06 8.02
N ILE A 92 -6.65 3.06 6.71
CA ILE A 92 -7.66 2.97 5.67
C ILE A 92 -7.44 1.66 4.92
N SER A 93 -8.51 0.87 4.74
CA SER A 93 -8.45 -0.39 4.02
C SER A 93 -9.46 -0.54 2.89
N SER A 94 -9.05 -1.30 1.87
CA SER A 94 -9.84 -1.73 0.71
C SER A 94 -10.35 -0.63 -0.23
N SER A 95 -10.10 0.65 0.05
CA SER A 95 -10.53 1.74 -0.83
C SER A 95 -9.82 1.64 -2.20
N CYS A 96 -10.57 1.83 -3.28
CA CYS A 96 -10.08 1.64 -4.64
C CYS A 96 -10.41 2.83 -5.54
N GLY A 97 -9.41 3.36 -6.24
CA GLY A 97 -9.61 4.37 -7.26
C GLY A 97 -10.08 5.73 -6.74
N GLU A 98 -10.06 5.98 -5.44
CA GLU A 98 -10.60 7.20 -4.83
C GLU A 98 -9.54 8.30 -4.62
N VAL A 99 -10.03 9.54 -4.47
CA VAL A 99 -9.18 10.67 -4.06
C VAL A 99 -9.15 10.76 -2.54
N PHE A 100 -7.96 10.65 -1.97
CA PHE A 100 -7.69 10.73 -0.55
C PHE A 100 -7.86 12.17 -0.05
N ARG A 101 -8.84 12.41 0.82
CA ARG A 101 -9.24 13.75 1.28
C ARG A 101 -9.18 13.93 2.79
N SER A 102 -8.58 12.98 3.51
CA SER A 102 -8.48 13.03 4.96
C SER A 102 -7.76 14.31 5.42
N PRO A 103 -8.42 15.16 6.22
CA PRO A 103 -7.77 16.37 6.74
C PRO A 103 -6.56 16.03 7.61
N PHE A 104 -6.56 14.86 8.25
CA PHE A 104 -5.45 14.44 9.11
C PHE A 104 -4.18 14.13 8.33
N VAL A 105 -4.30 13.60 7.12
CA VAL A 105 -3.14 13.32 6.26
C VAL A 105 -2.75 14.56 5.48
N LEU A 106 -3.71 15.25 4.84
CA LEU A 106 -3.43 16.47 4.07
C LEU A 106 -2.80 17.56 4.93
N GLU A 107 -3.10 17.61 6.22
CA GLU A 107 -2.49 18.58 7.15
C GLU A 107 -1.32 18.00 7.98
N GLY A 108 -0.85 16.79 7.67
CA GLY A 108 0.32 16.19 8.32
C GLY A 108 0.14 15.89 9.82
N ARG A 109 -1.10 15.71 10.29
CA ARG A 109 -1.43 15.54 11.72
C ARG A 109 -1.22 14.11 12.21
N VAL A 110 -1.38 13.12 11.34
CA VAL A 110 -1.23 11.69 11.68
C VAL A 110 0.24 11.35 11.96
N LYS A 111 0.50 10.52 12.96
CA LYS A 111 1.84 10.01 13.26
C LYS A 111 2.14 8.69 12.54
N HIS A 112 1.13 7.83 12.43
CA HIS A 112 1.21 6.51 11.80
C HIS A 112 0.07 6.33 10.78
N LEU A 113 0.42 6.35 9.50
CA LEU A 113 -0.52 6.13 8.39
C LEU A 113 -0.36 4.71 7.85
N ILE A 114 -1.49 4.02 7.68
CA ILE A 114 -1.55 2.66 7.11
C ILE A 114 -2.57 2.65 5.99
N LEU A 115 -2.14 2.22 4.81
CA LEU A 115 -2.96 1.97 3.63
C LEU A 115 -2.92 0.48 3.37
N LEU A 116 -4.01 -0.22 3.68
CA LEU A 116 -4.09 -1.67 3.72
C LEU A 116 -4.98 -2.17 2.58
N LEU A 117 -4.46 -2.94 1.64
CA LEU A 117 -5.24 -3.46 0.50
C LEU A 117 -5.96 -2.34 -0.28
N THR A 118 -5.41 -1.13 -0.31
CA THR A 118 -5.92 -0.03 -1.13
C THR A 118 -5.39 -0.18 -2.56
N SER A 119 -6.10 0.34 -3.56
CA SER A 119 -5.64 0.29 -4.95
C SER A 119 -5.95 1.59 -5.69
N GLY A 120 -5.04 2.10 -6.52
CA GLY A 120 -5.31 3.24 -7.39
C GLY A 120 -5.67 4.54 -6.66
N LEU A 121 -5.31 4.68 -5.38
CA LEU A 121 -5.56 5.90 -4.62
C LEU A 121 -4.82 7.08 -5.24
N ARG A 122 -5.52 8.22 -5.30
CA ARG A 122 -4.98 9.51 -5.72
C ARG A 122 -4.92 10.45 -4.52
N PHE A 123 -3.86 11.22 -4.40
CA PHE A 123 -3.65 12.18 -3.30
C PHE A 123 -3.78 13.64 -3.74
N GLU A 124 -4.18 13.82 -4.99
CA GLU A 124 -4.37 15.09 -5.67
C GLU A 124 -5.21 14.88 -6.93
N GLY A 125 -5.63 15.98 -7.55
CA GLY A 125 -6.31 15.96 -8.82
C GLY A 125 -7.80 15.59 -8.76
N PRO A 126 -8.38 15.22 -9.90
CA PRO A 126 -9.81 14.99 -10.05
C PRO A 126 -10.30 13.70 -9.39
N THR A 127 -11.55 13.74 -8.97
CA THR A 127 -12.35 12.58 -8.56
C THR A 127 -12.56 11.60 -9.70
N SER A 128 -12.94 10.37 -9.34
CA SER A 128 -13.31 9.33 -10.29
C SER A 128 -14.44 9.79 -11.22
N GLU A 129 -15.42 10.52 -10.67
CA GLU A 129 -16.53 11.08 -11.44
C GLU A 129 -16.09 12.19 -12.40
N GLU A 130 -15.21 13.10 -11.96
CA GLU A 130 -14.66 14.16 -12.81
C GLU A 130 -13.83 13.58 -13.98
N LEU A 131 -12.99 12.58 -13.72
CA LEU A 131 -12.24 11.87 -14.77
C LEU A 131 -13.18 11.21 -15.79
N ARG A 132 -14.22 10.53 -15.30
CA ARG A 132 -15.22 9.87 -16.14
C ARG A 132 -15.99 10.87 -17.00
N LEU A 133 -16.40 12.01 -16.44
CA LEU A 133 -17.07 13.08 -17.18
C LEU A 133 -16.15 13.71 -18.23
N SER A 134 -14.89 13.99 -17.87
CA SER A 134 -13.91 14.55 -18.80
C SER A 134 -13.65 13.62 -20.00
N SER A 135 -13.52 12.31 -19.77
CA SER A 135 -13.34 11.33 -20.85
C SER A 135 -14.58 11.26 -21.76
N LYS A 136 -15.79 11.31 -21.19
CA LYS A 136 -17.03 11.38 -21.98
C LYS A 136 -17.09 12.62 -22.86
N ASP A 137 -16.68 13.77 -22.34
CA ASP A 137 -16.64 15.01 -23.10
C ASP A 137 -15.58 14.96 -24.22
N ALA A 138 -14.41 14.36 -23.98
CA ALA A 138 -13.37 14.16 -24.98
C ALA A 138 -13.83 13.22 -26.12
N PHE A 139 -14.50 12.12 -25.76
CA PHE A 139 -15.17 11.24 -26.73
C PHE A 139 -16.21 12.00 -27.56
N ALA A 140 -17.05 12.83 -26.93
CA ALA A 140 -18.05 13.63 -27.63
C ALA A 140 -17.43 14.65 -28.62
N ARG A 141 -16.19 15.10 -28.36
CA ARG A 141 -15.40 15.95 -29.28
C ARG A 141 -14.65 15.16 -30.35
N GLY A 142 -14.62 13.83 -30.29
CA GLY A 142 -13.89 12.96 -31.21
C GLY A 142 -12.38 12.92 -30.97
N GLU A 143 -11.94 13.25 -29.75
CA GLU A 143 -10.52 13.27 -29.35
C GLU A 143 -10.02 11.87 -28.90
N GLU A 144 -10.93 11.01 -28.46
CA GLU A 144 -10.65 9.63 -28.01
C GLU A 144 -11.63 8.63 -28.63
N GLU A 145 -11.17 7.39 -28.86
CA GLU A 145 -12.04 6.29 -29.28
C GLU A 145 -12.61 5.57 -28.04
N ALA A 146 -13.94 5.44 -27.98
CA ALA A 146 -14.58 4.68 -26.91
C ALA A 146 -14.31 3.17 -27.07
N ASN A 147 -13.94 2.54 -25.97
CA ASN A 147 -13.80 1.08 -25.89
C ASN A 147 -15.17 0.45 -25.68
N TYR A 148 -15.55 -0.48 -26.57
CA TYR A 148 -16.80 -1.21 -26.46
C TYR A 148 -16.54 -2.71 -26.35
N VAL A 149 -17.31 -3.36 -25.49
CA VAL A 149 -17.46 -4.82 -25.50
C VAL A 149 -18.85 -5.17 -26.03
N THR A 150 -18.87 -6.02 -27.05
CA THR A 150 -20.09 -6.59 -27.60
C THR A 150 -20.50 -7.78 -26.74
N VAL A 151 -21.66 -7.70 -26.10
CA VAL A 151 -22.22 -8.80 -25.30
C VAL A 151 -23.22 -9.56 -26.16
N ARG A 152 -23.11 -10.90 -26.17
CA ARG A 152 -23.94 -11.81 -26.97
C ARG A 152 -23.87 -11.54 -28.48
N GLU A 153 -22.65 -11.33 -28.97
CA GLU A 153 -22.38 -11.13 -30.39
C GLU A 153 -23.03 -12.23 -31.27
N GLY A 154 -23.69 -11.82 -32.34
CA GLY A 154 -24.38 -12.71 -33.28
C GLY A 154 -25.74 -13.23 -32.81
N THR A 155 -26.30 -12.70 -31.71
CA THR A 155 -27.65 -13.06 -31.22
C THR A 155 -28.62 -11.87 -31.33
N PRO A 156 -29.95 -12.10 -31.31
CA PRO A 156 -30.94 -11.02 -31.23
C PRO A 156 -30.78 -10.11 -30.00
N GLU A 157 -30.10 -10.58 -28.95
CA GLU A 157 -29.82 -9.84 -27.72
C GLU A 157 -28.45 -9.13 -27.72
N GLU A 158 -27.79 -9.02 -28.88
CA GLU A 158 -26.52 -8.32 -29.02
C GLU A 158 -26.63 -6.87 -28.56
N LYS A 159 -25.71 -6.45 -27.68
CA LYS A 159 -25.58 -5.06 -27.25
C LYS A 159 -24.11 -4.67 -27.06
N LYS A 160 -23.79 -3.42 -27.38
CA LYS A 160 -22.50 -2.83 -27.07
C LYS A 160 -22.56 -2.16 -25.70
N ILE A 161 -21.57 -2.45 -24.87
CA ILE A 161 -21.37 -1.79 -23.58
C ILE A 161 -20.08 -1.00 -23.69
N GLU A 162 -20.16 0.29 -23.41
CA GLU A 162 -19.00 1.17 -23.26
C GLU A 162 -18.25 0.78 -21.98
N ILE A 163 -16.92 0.63 -22.09
CA ILE A 163 -16.05 0.35 -20.96
C ILE A 163 -15.16 1.56 -20.72
N VAL A 164 -15.29 2.15 -19.54
CA VAL A 164 -14.38 3.19 -19.03
C VAL A 164 -13.44 2.54 -18.03
N TYR A 165 -12.14 2.55 -18.33
CA TYR A 165 -11.12 1.97 -17.47
C TYR A 165 -10.45 3.06 -16.64
N MET A 166 -10.95 3.25 -15.41
CA MET A 166 -10.52 4.32 -14.50
C MET A 166 -9.01 4.38 -14.24
N PRO A 167 -8.28 3.25 -14.07
CA PRO A 167 -6.83 3.29 -13.88
C PRO A 167 -6.08 3.97 -15.04
N THR A 168 -6.51 3.75 -16.29
CA THR A 168 -5.91 4.41 -17.46
C THR A 168 -6.17 5.91 -17.43
N LEU A 169 -7.41 6.34 -17.16
CA LEU A 169 -7.73 7.77 -17.07
C LEU A 169 -6.91 8.47 -15.98
N ALA A 170 -6.76 7.83 -14.82
CA ALA A 170 -5.95 8.35 -13.72
C ALA A 170 -4.45 8.43 -14.08
N ALA A 171 -3.90 7.37 -14.70
CA ALA A 171 -2.51 7.34 -15.13
C ALA A 171 -2.22 8.38 -16.23
N ASP A 172 -3.15 8.56 -17.18
CA ASP A 172 -3.05 9.54 -18.25
C ASP A 172 -3.08 10.97 -17.70
N TRP A 173 -3.96 11.24 -16.74
CA TRP A 173 -4.00 12.52 -16.03
C TRP A 173 -2.69 12.80 -15.29
N LEU A 174 -2.18 11.83 -14.53
CA LEU A 174 -0.93 11.95 -13.77
C LEU A 174 0.25 12.22 -14.71
N ARG A 175 0.37 11.43 -15.78
CA ARG A 175 1.41 11.61 -16.81
C ARG A 175 1.33 12.99 -17.44
N ASN A 176 0.13 13.45 -17.83
CA ASN A 176 -0.04 14.77 -18.42
C ASN A 176 0.42 15.87 -17.44
N LYS A 177 0.00 15.81 -16.17
CA LYS A 177 0.40 16.79 -15.15
C LYS A 177 1.92 16.92 -14.99
N TYR A 178 2.63 15.80 -14.89
CA TYR A 178 4.07 15.82 -14.57
C TYR A 178 5.00 15.90 -15.80
N THR A 179 4.48 15.68 -17.01
CA THR A 179 5.29 15.75 -18.25
C THR A 179 4.94 16.93 -19.16
N ASN A 180 3.74 17.50 -19.03
CA ASN A 180 3.27 18.58 -19.89
C ASN A 180 3.43 19.95 -19.19
N PRO A 181 4.35 20.82 -19.64
CA PRO A 181 4.58 22.13 -19.04
C PRO A 181 3.40 23.09 -19.21
N ASP A 182 2.50 22.82 -20.16
CA ASP A 182 1.29 23.62 -20.42
C ASP A 182 0.07 23.11 -19.64
N SER A 183 0.20 22.02 -18.88
CA SER A 183 -0.88 21.55 -18.03
C SER A 183 -1.20 22.60 -16.96
N ALA A 184 -2.48 22.91 -16.78
CA ALA A 184 -2.90 23.82 -15.73
C ALA A 184 -2.43 23.25 -14.39
N SER A 185 -1.58 24.00 -13.67
CA SER A 185 -1.18 23.60 -12.32
C SER A 185 -2.42 23.66 -11.44
N ASP A 186 -2.92 22.52 -10.99
CA ASP A 186 -3.84 22.50 -9.87
C ASP A 186 -3.23 23.29 -8.70
N ALA A 187 -4.08 23.89 -7.87
CA ALA A 187 -3.60 24.55 -6.68
C ALA A 187 -2.82 23.54 -5.83
N GLU A 188 -1.52 23.79 -5.63
CA GLU A 188 -0.68 22.94 -4.80
C GLU A 188 -1.29 22.82 -3.40
N THR A 189 -1.32 21.60 -2.87
CA THR A 189 -1.70 21.38 -1.48
C THR A 189 -0.76 22.18 -0.58
N PRO A 190 -1.26 23.13 0.23
CA PRO A 190 -0.40 23.93 1.09
C PRO A 190 0.42 23.05 2.03
N VAL A 191 1.73 23.26 2.06
CA VAL A 191 2.62 22.52 2.96
C VAL A 191 2.29 22.90 4.41
N PRO A 192 1.94 21.92 5.29
CA PRO A 192 1.64 22.21 6.69
C PRO A 192 2.87 22.74 7.45
N GLU A 193 2.66 23.64 8.43
CA GLU A 193 3.76 24.15 9.27
C GLU A 193 4.42 23.06 10.13
N ARG A 194 3.68 22.00 10.46
CA ARG A 194 4.13 20.88 11.28
C ARG A 194 3.64 19.58 10.66
N VAL A 195 4.55 18.63 10.49
CA VAL A 195 4.23 17.28 10.03
C VAL A 195 4.65 16.28 11.10
N ASN A 196 3.70 15.45 11.51
CA ASN A 196 3.86 14.45 12.57
C ASN A 196 4.13 13.04 12.02
N THR A 197 3.97 12.80 10.71
CA THR A 197 4.06 11.46 10.15
C THR A 197 5.46 10.91 10.31
N GLU A 198 5.57 9.81 11.06
CA GLU A 198 6.84 9.12 11.34
C GLU A 198 6.84 7.68 10.80
N THR A 199 5.66 7.08 10.63
CA THR A 199 5.49 5.71 10.13
C THR A 199 4.48 5.69 9.00
N LEU A 200 4.88 5.11 7.87
CA LEU A 200 4.01 4.83 6.73
C LEU A 200 4.05 3.34 6.43
N GLU A 201 2.88 2.75 6.25
CA GLU A 201 2.73 1.37 5.81
C GLU A 201 1.78 1.32 4.61
N VAL A 202 2.22 0.72 3.49
CA VAL A 202 1.38 0.49 2.30
C VAL A 202 1.48 -0.98 1.96
N LEU A 203 0.34 -1.68 2.03
CA LEU A 203 0.33 -3.14 2.18
C LEU A 203 -0.53 -3.83 1.13
N GLU A 204 0.14 -4.55 0.22
CA GLU A 204 -0.38 -5.25 -0.96
C GLU A 204 -1.14 -4.35 -1.95
N ASN A 205 -1.65 -4.96 -3.01
CA ASN A 205 -2.19 -4.31 -4.20
C ASN A 205 -1.09 -3.49 -4.89
N ASP A 206 -1.30 -2.20 -5.10
CA ASP A 206 -0.38 -1.34 -5.84
C ASP A 206 0.49 -0.52 -4.88
N ALA A 207 1.12 -1.20 -3.92
CA ALA A 207 1.77 -0.54 -2.78
C ALA A 207 2.92 0.41 -3.17
N LEU A 208 3.73 0.04 -4.17
CA LEU A 208 4.83 0.87 -4.69
C LEU A 208 4.29 2.05 -5.50
N ASP A 209 3.25 1.79 -6.28
CA ASP A 209 2.52 2.75 -7.09
C ASP A 209 1.85 3.82 -6.19
N THR A 210 1.13 3.38 -5.16
CA THR A 210 0.51 4.23 -4.13
C THR A 210 1.56 5.03 -3.36
N PHE A 211 2.68 4.42 -2.94
CA PHE A 211 3.76 5.13 -2.28
C PHE A 211 4.37 6.23 -3.17
N THR A 212 4.58 5.92 -4.46
CA THR A 212 5.13 6.87 -5.44
C THR A 212 4.19 8.05 -5.65
N ARG A 213 2.89 7.79 -5.91
CA ARG A 213 1.88 8.85 -6.06
C ARG A 213 1.73 9.70 -4.81
N LEU A 214 1.70 9.09 -3.63
CA LEU A 214 1.64 9.81 -2.34
C LEU A 214 2.85 10.73 -2.19
N THR A 215 4.05 10.24 -2.51
CA THR A 215 5.28 11.04 -2.39
C THR A 215 5.27 12.24 -3.34
N MET A 216 4.80 12.05 -4.58
CA MET A 216 4.74 13.11 -5.57
C MET A 216 3.70 14.19 -5.23
N ALA A 217 2.57 13.79 -4.66
CA ALA A 217 1.48 14.69 -4.30
C ALA A 217 1.68 15.38 -2.95
N LEU A 218 2.22 14.66 -1.96
CA LEU A 218 2.36 15.07 -0.57
C LEU A 218 3.78 14.82 -0.05
N PRO A 219 4.82 15.46 -0.62
CA PRO A 219 6.22 15.19 -0.27
C PRO A 219 6.51 15.39 1.22
N PHE A 220 5.84 16.36 1.85
CA PHE A 220 6.00 16.64 3.28
C PHE A 220 5.66 15.46 4.19
N ILE A 221 4.81 14.52 3.74
CA ILE A 221 4.47 13.30 4.48
C ILE A 221 5.66 12.34 4.56
N VAL A 222 6.48 12.29 3.51
CA VAL A 222 7.60 11.34 3.43
C VAL A 222 8.90 11.89 4.00
N ASP A 223 9.06 13.22 4.03
CA ASP A 223 10.30 13.90 4.47
C ASP A 223 10.75 13.50 5.89
N ASN A 224 9.79 13.26 6.79
CA ASN A 224 10.04 12.96 8.20
C ASN A 224 9.90 11.47 8.57
N LEU A 225 9.74 10.58 7.58
CA LEU A 225 9.56 9.16 7.85
C LEU A 225 10.77 8.54 8.55
N LYS A 226 10.47 7.83 9.63
CA LYS A 226 11.43 7.01 10.39
C LYS A 226 11.27 5.54 10.04
N THR A 227 10.04 5.12 9.77
CA THR A 227 9.69 3.74 9.43
C THR A 227 8.83 3.72 8.17
N LEU A 228 9.22 2.87 7.22
CA LEU A 228 8.48 2.59 6.00
C LEU A 228 8.30 1.08 5.88
N ASN A 229 7.06 0.64 5.76
CA ASN A 229 6.72 -0.75 5.47
C ASN A 229 5.99 -0.84 4.14
N LEU A 230 6.60 -1.49 3.16
CA LEU A 230 6.01 -1.72 1.85
C LEU A 230 5.86 -3.22 1.64
N ARG A 231 4.66 -3.63 1.21
CA ARG A 231 4.39 -5.01 0.82
C ARG A 231 3.78 -5.03 -0.58
N SER A 232 4.49 -5.63 -1.52
CA SER A 232 4.13 -5.71 -2.93
C SER A 232 4.39 -7.13 -3.41
N SER A 233 3.42 -8.03 -3.26
CA SER A 233 3.62 -9.46 -3.55
C SER A 233 2.55 -10.09 -4.44
N ASN A 234 1.59 -9.30 -4.95
CA ASN A 234 0.45 -9.77 -5.75
C ASN A 234 0.34 -9.26 -7.21
N GLY A 235 1.23 -8.38 -7.69
CA GLY A 235 1.42 -8.09 -9.12
C GLY A 235 0.68 -6.85 -9.64
N HIS A 236 0.23 -5.97 -8.76
CA HIS A 236 -0.55 -4.78 -9.12
C HIS A 236 0.25 -3.47 -9.13
N ASP A 237 1.57 -3.55 -9.07
CA ASP A 237 2.47 -2.39 -9.10
C ASP A 237 2.99 -2.09 -10.50
N PHE A 238 3.42 -0.84 -10.70
CA PHE A 238 3.96 -0.27 -11.94
C PHE A 238 2.99 -0.16 -13.12
N HIS A 239 1.68 -0.20 -12.84
CA HIS A 239 0.64 0.05 -13.86
C HIS A 239 0.34 1.54 -14.00
N GLN A 240 0.55 2.33 -12.93
CA GLN A 240 0.25 3.76 -12.91
C GLN A 240 1.48 4.64 -12.72
N THR A 241 2.55 4.12 -12.11
CA THR A 241 3.85 4.81 -12.00
C THR A 241 4.97 3.92 -12.54
N SER A 242 6.11 4.50 -12.93
CA SER A 242 7.22 3.68 -13.45
C SER A 242 8.15 3.23 -12.33
N LYS A 243 8.81 2.07 -12.50
CA LYS A 243 9.81 1.59 -11.54
C LYS A 243 10.92 2.61 -11.29
N GLU A 244 11.31 3.40 -12.29
CA GLU A 244 12.37 4.40 -12.18
C GLU A 244 11.99 5.50 -11.18
N MET A 245 10.71 5.88 -11.10
CA MET A 245 10.25 6.86 -10.12
C MET A 245 10.45 6.33 -8.70
N PHE A 246 10.03 5.09 -8.44
CA PHE A 246 10.23 4.45 -7.14
C PHE A 246 11.71 4.33 -6.79
N GLN A 247 12.54 3.88 -7.73
CA GLN A 247 13.99 3.76 -7.58
C GLN A 247 14.68 5.11 -7.32
N GLN A 248 14.16 6.21 -7.87
CA GLN A 248 14.68 7.56 -7.61
C GLN A 248 14.23 8.10 -6.26
N ILE A 249 12.99 7.86 -5.86
CA ILE A 249 12.40 8.40 -4.62
C ILE A 249 12.99 7.72 -3.39
N LEU A 250 13.01 6.38 -3.36
CA LEU A 250 13.31 5.61 -2.16
C LEU A 250 14.68 5.97 -1.53
N PRO A 251 15.80 6.08 -2.29
CA PRO A 251 17.10 6.46 -1.74
C PRO A 251 17.15 7.87 -1.14
N GLN A 252 16.22 8.74 -1.52
CA GLN A 252 16.17 10.15 -1.14
C GLN A 252 15.42 10.40 0.18
N LEU A 253 15.08 9.37 0.96
CA LEU A 253 14.42 9.52 2.26
C LEU A 253 15.46 9.67 3.40
N PRO A 254 15.90 10.90 3.76
CA PRO A 254 17.06 11.10 4.63
C PRO A 254 16.82 10.63 6.07
N GLY A 255 15.56 10.73 6.54
CA GLY A 255 15.15 10.39 7.89
C GLY A 255 14.97 8.90 8.14
N LEU A 256 14.87 8.08 7.09
CA LEU A 256 14.43 6.70 7.21
C LEU A 256 15.43 5.85 8.00
N LYS A 257 14.94 5.18 9.05
CA LYS A 257 15.74 4.30 9.93
C LYS A 257 15.35 2.85 9.86
N THR A 258 14.09 2.56 9.61
CA THR A 258 13.56 1.21 9.50
C THR A 258 12.88 1.06 8.15
N PHE A 259 13.36 0.12 7.35
CA PHE A 259 12.70 -0.27 6.12
C PHE A 259 12.29 -1.73 6.20
N VAL A 260 10.99 -1.97 6.05
CA VAL A 260 10.40 -3.30 5.93
C VAL A 260 9.91 -3.43 4.50
N PHE A 261 10.40 -4.45 3.80
CA PHE A 261 10.06 -4.66 2.41
C PHE A 261 9.76 -6.13 2.15
N THR A 262 8.50 -6.40 1.83
CA THR A 262 8.06 -7.69 1.31
C THR A 262 7.75 -7.55 -0.16
N VAL A 263 8.47 -8.27 -1.02
CA VAL A 263 8.41 -8.07 -2.46
C VAL A 263 8.32 -9.41 -3.20
N GLY A 264 7.48 -9.48 -4.23
CA GLY A 264 7.28 -10.67 -5.07
C GLY A 264 8.19 -10.73 -6.31
N ASP A 265 8.06 -11.81 -7.07
CA ASP A 265 8.63 -11.97 -8.42
C ASP A 265 7.49 -11.93 -9.45
N ILE A 266 6.94 -10.73 -9.63
CA ILE A 266 5.60 -10.49 -10.20
C ILE A 266 5.58 -9.26 -11.11
N PHE A 267 6.76 -8.68 -11.37
CA PHE A 267 6.91 -7.48 -12.16
C PHE A 267 7.26 -7.89 -13.59
N ASP A 268 6.67 -7.19 -14.56
CA ASP A 268 7.04 -7.36 -15.97
C ASP A 268 8.52 -6.98 -16.20
N GLU A 269 9.07 -6.11 -15.34
CA GLU A 269 10.46 -5.70 -15.39
C GLU A 269 11.39 -6.67 -14.67
N ALA A 270 11.89 -7.64 -15.43
CA ALA A 270 12.78 -8.71 -14.96
C ALA A 270 14.05 -8.24 -14.20
N ASP A 271 14.47 -6.98 -14.35
CA ASP A 271 15.65 -6.41 -13.70
C ASP A 271 15.34 -5.67 -12.39
N PHE A 272 14.07 -5.34 -12.11
CA PHE A 272 13.68 -4.51 -10.97
C PHE A 272 14.17 -5.10 -9.64
N LEU A 273 13.73 -6.31 -9.32
CA LEU A 273 14.09 -6.98 -8.07
C LEU A 273 15.57 -7.40 -8.04
N PRO A 274 16.14 -8.04 -9.08
CA PRO A 274 17.57 -8.39 -9.09
C PRO A 274 18.53 -7.22 -8.84
N LEU A 275 18.20 -6.01 -9.31
CA LEU A 275 19.04 -4.82 -9.14
C LEU A 275 18.66 -3.96 -7.92
N PHE A 276 17.61 -4.34 -7.17
CA PHE A 276 17.04 -3.51 -6.11
C PHE A 276 18.01 -3.20 -4.96
N TYR A 277 19.05 -4.03 -4.73
CA TYR A 277 20.08 -3.74 -3.73
C TYR A 277 20.72 -2.36 -3.91
N GLN A 278 20.76 -1.83 -5.13
CA GLN A 278 21.33 -0.51 -5.41
C GLN A 278 20.48 0.65 -4.88
N GLN A 279 19.21 0.38 -4.52
CA GLN A 279 18.19 1.40 -4.28
C GLN A 279 17.77 1.50 -2.81
N PHE A 280 18.37 0.72 -1.91
CA PHE A 280 18.05 0.83 -0.49
C PHE A 280 18.45 2.21 0.06
N PRO A 281 17.63 2.81 0.94
CA PRO A 281 17.97 4.11 1.52
C PRO A 281 19.25 4.01 2.37
N PRO A 282 20.25 4.88 2.14
CA PRO A 282 21.59 4.69 2.71
C PRO A 282 21.66 4.86 4.23
N ASN A 283 20.66 5.51 4.83
CA ASN A 283 20.61 5.87 6.24
C ASN A 283 19.87 4.88 7.14
N ILE A 284 19.37 3.77 6.59
CA ILE A 284 18.65 2.77 7.37
C ILE A 284 19.57 2.10 8.39
N SER A 285 19.00 1.86 9.57
CA SER A 285 19.64 1.12 10.65
C SER A 285 19.01 -0.25 10.88
N THR A 286 17.78 -0.43 10.39
CA THR A 286 17.05 -1.69 10.43
C THR A 286 16.52 -1.98 9.03
N LEU A 287 16.87 -3.14 8.49
CA LEU A 287 16.29 -3.67 7.26
C LEU A 287 15.59 -4.98 7.56
N ARG A 288 14.33 -5.12 7.13
CA ARG A 288 13.59 -6.38 7.14
C ARG A 288 13.14 -6.68 5.73
N PHE A 289 13.81 -7.62 5.09
CA PHE A 289 13.55 -7.98 3.70
C PHE A 289 12.95 -9.38 3.62
N ARG A 290 11.86 -9.51 2.88
CA ARG A 290 11.25 -10.79 2.52
C ARG A 290 11.01 -10.81 1.01
N GLY A 291 11.55 -11.81 0.34
CA GLY A 291 11.54 -11.90 -1.12
C GLY A 291 11.24 -13.31 -1.66
N PRO A 292 11.23 -13.44 -2.99
CA PRO A 292 11.05 -14.70 -3.68
C PRO A 292 12.32 -15.52 -3.73
N ILE A 293 12.16 -16.84 -3.76
CA ILE A 293 13.28 -17.79 -3.87
C ILE A 293 14.03 -17.62 -5.20
N SER A 294 13.35 -17.20 -6.27
CA SER A 294 13.96 -16.91 -7.57
C SER A 294 15.09 -15.87 -7.49
N LEU A 295 15.07 -14.95 -6.52
CA LEU A 295 16.16 -14.01 -6.31
C LEU A 295 17.50 -14.71 -6.01
N ALA A 296 17.47 -15.87 -5.33
CA ALA A 296 18.67 -16.68 -5.08
C ALA A 296 19.27 -17.27 -6.37
N ARG A 297 18.46 -17.42 -7.43
CA ARG A 297 18.86 -17.94 -8.75
C ARG A 297 19.30 -16.84 -9.71
N SER A 298 19.09 -15.59 -9.33
CA SER A 298 19.47 -14.45 -10.16
C SER A 298 20.98 -14.42 -10.42
N GLU A 299 21.37 -14.07 -11.64
CA GLU A 299 22.78 -13.81 -11.98
C GLU A 299 23.39 -12.67 -11.14
N TYR A 300 22.53 -11.78 -10.61
CA TYR A 300 22.93 -10.66 -9.75
C TYR A 300 23.03 -11.04 -8.27
N TRP A 301 22.70 -12.27 -7.86
CA TRP A 301 22.75 -12.67 -6.46
C TRP A 301 24.14 -12.47 -5.84
N ALA A 302 25.21 -12.74 -6.59
CA ALA A 302 26.57 -12.48 -6.14
C ALA A 302 26.79 -10.99 -5.79
N LYS A 303 26.14 -10.07 -6.51
CA LYS A 303 26.21 -8.63 -6.23
C LYS A 303 25.46 -8.24 -4.96
N TRP A 304 24.35 -8.91 -4.63
CA TRP A 304 23.71 -8.75 -3.32
C TRP A 304 24.66 -9.14 -2.20
N VAL A 305 25.29 -10.31 -2.31
CA VAL A 305 26.26 -10.80 -1.30
C VAL A 305 27.45 -9.84 -1.17
N GLU A 306 28.03 -9.39 -2.28
CA GLU A 306 29.14 -8.42 -2.31
C GLU A 306 28.74 -7.08 -1.66
N ALA A 307 27.56 -6.55 -1.99
CA ALA A 307 27.08 -5.29 -1.44
C ALA A 307 26.88 -5.38 0.07
N PHE A 308 26.15 -6.39 0.56
CA PHE A 308 25.92 -6.55 2.00
C PHE A 308 27.21 -6.83 2.79
N ALA A 309 28.22 -7.46 2.18
CA ALA A 309 29.53 -7.61 2.82
C ALA A 309 30.33 -6.30 2.91
N ASN A 310 30.08 -5.32 2.02
CA ASN A 310 30.78 -4.03 2.02
C ASN A 310 30.30 -3.12 3.17
N PRO A 311 31.18 -2.69 4.10
CA PRO A 311 30.81 -1.76 5.17
C PRO A 311 30.37 -0.37 4.69
N GLU A 312 30.79 0.06 3.50
CA GLU A 312 30.36 1.34 2.92
C GLU A 312 28.91 1.27 2.39
N TYR A 313 28.41 0.07 2.12
CA TYR A 313 27.04 -0.16 1.70
C TYR A 313 26.13 -0.33 2.92
N LEU A 314 25.14 0.55 3.04
CA LEU A 314 24.27 0.69 4.22
C LEU A 314 25.10 0.83 5.52
N PRO A 315 25.94 1.87 5.64
CA PRO A 315 26.95 1.97 6.72
C PRO A 315 26.34 2.04 8.13
N ASN A 316 25.06 2.42 8.24
CA ASN A 316 24.34 2.55 9.49
C ASN A 316 23.58 1.30 9.90
N LEU A 317 23.62 0.22 9.11
CA LEU A 317 22.86 -1.00 9.34
C LEU A 317 23.31 -1.67 10.64
N LYS A 318 22.35 -1.87 11.56
CA LYS A 318 22.55 -2.51 12.87
C LYS A 318 21.70 -3.77 13.03
N LYS A 319 20.56 -3.83 12.35
CA LYS A 319 19.61 -4.94 12.43
C LYS A 319 19.20 -5.39 11.03
N LEU A 320 19.24 -6.70 10.82
CA LEU A 320 18.84 -7.30 9.56
C LEU A 320 17.95 -8.53 9.78
N SER A 321 16.83 -8.56 9.10
CA SER A 321 16.06 -9.79 8.83
C SER A 321 16.03 -10.00 7.33
N PHE A 322 16.35 -11.19 6.85
CA PHE A 322 16.40 -11.50 5.43
C PHE A 322 15.85 -12.91 5.17
N VAL A 323 14.75 -12.99 4.43
CA VAL A 323 14.05 -14.25 4.12
C VAL A 323 13.74 -14.31 2.63
N LEU A 324 13.97 -15.48 2.03
CA LEU A 324 13.60 -15.78 0.64
C LEU A 324 12.72 -17.02 0.64
N ASP A 325 11.43 -16.84 0.92
CA ASP A 325 10.45 -17.94 1.08
C ASP A 325 9.24 -17.81 0.14
N LEU A 326 9.13 -16.72 -0.62
CA LEU A 326 8.02 -16.55 -1.56
C LEU A 326 8.28 -17.37 -2.84
N ALA A 327 7.22 -17.92 -3.41
CA ALA A 327 7.27 -18.63 -4.69
C ALA A 327 6.05 -18.33 -5.54
N TYR A 328 6.26 -18.38 -6.85
CA TYR A 328 5.28 -18.05 -7.88
C TYR A 328 5.24 -19.16 -8.92
N ALA A 329 4.07 -19.37 -9.50
CA ALA A 329 3.86 -20.31 -10.59
C ALA A 329 4.63 -19.84 -11.84
N GLY A 330 5.39 -20.75 -12.46
CA GLY A 330 6.21 -20.42 -13.62
C GLY A 330 5.39 -20.17 -14.89
N GLU A 331 6.06 -19.70 -15.94
CA GLU A 331 5.45 -19.37 -17.25
C GLU A 331 4.72 -20.56 -17.91
N ASP A 332 5.12 -21.79 -17.61
CA ASP A 332 4.52 -23.02 -18.15
C ASP A 332 3.29 -23.49 -17.35
N GLU A 333 2.95 -22.83 -16.25
CA GLU A 333 1.83 -23.19 -15.38
C GLU A 333 0.54 -22.46 -15.78
N LYS A 334 -0.62 -23.05 -15.49
CA LYS A 334 -1.93 -22.45 -15.84
C LYS A 334 -2.19 -21.11 -15.14
N ASP A 335 -1.49 -20.85 -14.05
CA ASP A 335 -1.66 -19.69 -13.18
C ASP A 335 -0.36 -18.87 -13.11
N VAL A 336 0.32 -18.61 -14.24
CA VAL A 336 1.58 -17.86 -14.31
C VAL A 336 1.56 -16.60 -13.42
N GLY A 337 2.61 -16.39 -12.64
CA GLY A 337 2.74 -15.22 -11.76
C GLY A 337 1.87 -15.27 -10.51
N ARG A 338 1.00 -16.28 -10.37
CA ARG A 338 0.23 -16.50 -9.15
C ARG A 338 1.13 -17.05 -8.05
N LYS A 339 0.94 -16.52 -6.85
CA LYS A 339 1.63 -16.99 -5.66
C LYS A 339 1.30 -18.46 -5.36
N ARG A 340 2.31 -19.25 -4.98
CA ARG A 340 2.16 -20.66 -4.60
C ARG A 340 3.03 -21.00 -3.40
N ARG A 341 2.74 -22.15 -2.78
CA ARG A 341 3.61 -22.68 -1.73
C ARG A 341 4.94 -23.14 -2.35
N PRO A 342 6.10 -22.77 -1.78
CA PRO A 342 7.39 -23.25 -2.25
C PRO A 342 7.58 -24.75 -1.93
N THR A 343 8.36 -25.42 -2.77
CA THR A 343 8.81 -26.79 -2.50
C THR A 343 9.90 -26.82 -1.43
N GLY A 344 10.16 -27.99 -0.83
CA GLY A 344 11.24 -28.12 0.18
C GLY A 344 12.65 -27.89 -0.39
N GLU A 345 12.86 -28.18 -1.68
CA GLU A 345 14.13 -27.89 -2.36
C GLU A 345 14.32 -26.39 -2.59
N GLU A 346 13.29 -25.71 -3.08
CA GLU A 346 13.28 -24.25 -3.22
C GLU A 346 13.54 -23.54 -1.89
N LEU A 347 12.89 -23.98 -0.81
CA LEU A 347 13.13 -23.40 0.52
C LEU A 347 14.57 -23.63 0.99
N ARG A 348 15.14 -24.82 0.76
CA ARG A 348 16.56 -25.11 1.08
C ARG A 348 17.50 -24.20 0.30
N GLU A 349 17.21 -23.95 -0.96
CA GLU A 349 17.97 -23.06 -1.83
C GLU A 349 17.91 -21.60 -1.34
N GLY A 350 16.70 -21.07 -1.11
CA GLY A 350 16.50 -19.74 -0.56
C GLY A 350 17.22 -19.55 0.79
N LYS A 351 17.14 -20.55 1.68
CA LYS A 351 17.83 -20.53 2.98
C LYS A 351 19.35 -20.61 2.84
N LYS A 352 19.87 -21.39 1.88
CA LYS A 352 21.31 -21.45 1.57
C LYS A 352 21.83 -20.10 1.07
N ALA A 353 21.09 -19.45 0.18
CA ALA A 353 21.42 -18.12 -0.32
C ALA A 353 21.41 -17.08 0.81
N CYS A 354 20.33 -17.03 1.61
CA CYS A 354 20.27 -16.15 2.79
C CYS A 354 21.48 -16.34 3.71
N ARG A 355 21.88 -17.58 4.00
CA ARG A 355 23.08 -17.86 4.80
C ARG A 355 24.36 -17.32 4.17
N GLN A 356 24.54 -17.43 2.85
CA GLN A 356 25.72 -16.85 2.17
C GLN A 356 25.78 -15.33 2.38
N LEU A 357 24.65 -14.63 2.20
CA LEU A 357 24.55 -13.19 2.44
C LEU A 357 24.86 -12.84 3.90
N LEU A 358 24.21 -13.53 4.83
CA LEU A 358 24.35 -13.27 6.27
C LEU A 358 25.76 -13.59 6.79
N ASN A 359 26.40 -14.65 6.30
CA ASN A 359 27.80 -14.97 6.64
C ASN A 359 28.78 -13.91 6.12
N GLY A 360 28.45 -13.25 5.00
CA GLY A 360 29.22 -12.12 4.47
C GLY A 360 29.25 -10.90 5.41
N LEU A 361 28.34 -10.83 6.38
CA LEU A 361 28.28 -9.75 7.36
C LEU A 361 29.31 -9.87 8.49
N GLY A 362 30.11 -10.94 8.57
CA GLY A 362 30.92 -11.26 9.76
C GLY A 362 31.88 -10.16 10.23
N ASN A 363 32.26 -9.22 9.38
CA ASN A 363 33.09 -8.06 9.73
C ASN A 363 32.28 -6.81 10.13
N ARG A 364 30.95 -6.89 10.09
CA ARG A 364 29.99 -5.83 10.42
C ARG A 364 29.33 -6.18 11.75
N GLU A 365 29.20 -5.21 12.65
CA GLU A 365 28.48 -5.37 13.93
C GLU A 365 26.95 -5.35 13.73
N VAL A 366 26.43 -6.19 12.83
CA VAL A 366 25.01 -6.27 12.46
C VAL A 366 24.36 -7.44 13.20
N VAL A 367 23.27 -7.17 13.92
CA VAL A 367 22.45 -8.19 14.57
C VAL A 367 21.47 -8.78 13.56
N VAL A 368 21.54 -10.10 13.35
CA VAL A 368 20.58 -10.83 12.53
C VAL A 368 19.39 -11.24 13.40
N GLU A 369 18.19 -10.83 13.01
CA GLU A 369 16.92 -11.13 13.69
C GLU A 369 16.01 -11.97 12.78
N ALA A 370 15.20 -12.85 13.37
CA ALA A 370 14.14 -13.55 12.63
C ALA A 370 13.14 -12.54 12.03
N PHE A 371 12.69 -12.80 10.81
CA PHE A 371 11.68 -11.95 10.17
C PHE A 371 10.33 -12.20 10.84
N HIS A 372 9.70 -11.13 11.33
CA HIS A 372 8.37 -11.17 11.91
C HIS A 372 7.46 -10.21 11.18
N ASP A 373 6.37 -10.75 10.64
CA ASP A 373 5.33 -10.02 9.92
C ASP A 373 4.09 -9.88 10.82
N GLU A 374 4.00 -8.75 11.54
CA GLU A 374 2.83 -8.48 12.42
C GLU A 374 1.52 -8.46 11.61
N TRP A 375 1.57 -8.12 10.32
CA TRP A 375 0.40 -8.03 9.47
C TRP A 375 -0.11 -9.39 9.01
N ALA A 376 0.78 -10.34 8.75
CA ALA A 376 0.38 -11.72 8.45
C ALA A 376 -0.27 -12.41 9.66
N ASP A 377 -0.03 -11.91 10.88
CA ASP A 377 -0.77 -12.35 12.07
C ASP A 377 -2.13 -11.66 12.23
N TYR A 378 -2.28 -10.43 11.71
CA TYR A 378 -3.52 -9.64 11.78
C TYR A 378 -4.51 -9.98 10.66
N SER A 379 -4.02 -10.22 9.45
CA SER A 379 -4.83 -10.38 8.24
C SER A 379 -4.61 -11.74 7.57
N VAL A 380 -5.71 -12.46 7.31
CA VAL A 380 -5.68 -13.72 6.56
C VAL A 380 -5.32 -13.54 5.09
N SER A 381 -5.40 -12.31 4.57
CA SER A 381 -5.02 -11.98 3.19
C SER A 381 -3.51 -12.04 2.96
N PHE A 382 -2.72 -12.14 4.02
CA PHE A 382 -1.27 -12.09 3.98
C PHE A 382 -0.65 -13.43 4.35
N ASP A 383 0.19 -13.96 3.47
CA ASP A 383 0.97 -15.15 3.78
C ASP A 383 1.92 -14.87 4.94
N LYS A 384 1.91 -15.78 5.92
CA LYS A 384 2.96 -15.86 6.94
C LYS A 384 4.26 -16.33 6.31
N VAL A 385 5.38 -16.08 7.00
CA VAL A 385 6.65 -16.75 6.66
C VAL A 385 6.40 -18.26 6.67
N ASP A 386 6.89 -18.99 5.67
CA ASP A 386 6.68 -20.43 5.59
C ASP A 386 7.17 -21.09 6.89
N GLU A 387 6.29 -21.81 7.58
CA GLU A 387 6.56 -22.44 8.88
C GLU A 387 7.79 -23.35 8.87
N ARG A 388 8.09 -23.95 7.70
CA ARG A 388 9.24 -24.84 7.49
C ARG A 388 10.54 -24.05 7.38
N TRP A 389 10.50 -22.73 7.24
CA TRP A 389 11.69 -21.89 7.08
C TRP A 389 12.67 -22.08 8.23
N GLU A 390 12.18 -22.12 9.47
CA GLU A 390 13.01 -22.34 10.65
C GLU A 390 13.45 -23.81 10.77
N GLU A 391 12.58 -24.75 10.40
CA GLU A 391 12.77 -26.19 10.56
C GLU A 391 13.70 -26.81 9.53
N ILE A 392 13.81 -26.22 8.33
CA ILE A 392 14.64 -26.74 7.26
C ILE A 392 16.11 -26.61 7.67
N GLY A 393 16.67 -27.73 8.14
CA GLY A 393 18.06 -27.86 8.53
C GLY A 393 19.02 -27.95 7.35
N ASP A 394 20.30 -27.80 7.65
CA ASP A 394 21.40 -27.99 6.72
C ASP A 394 21.64 -29.49 6.53
N GLU A 395 20.93 -30.12 5.61
CA GLU A 395 21.41 -31.42 5.12
C GLU A 395 22.67 -31.17 4.29
N GLN A 396 23.76 -31.79 4.77
CA GLN A 396 25.13 -31.74 4.23
C GLN A 396 25.24 -32.25 2.79
#